data_AF-A0A536N4P1-F1
#
_entry.id   AF-A0A536N4P1-F1
#
_cell.length_a   1.000
_cell.length_b   1.000
_cell.length_c   1.000
_cell.angle_alpha   90.00
_cell.angle_beta   90.00
_cell.angle_gamma   90.00
#
_symmetry.space_group_name_H-M   'P 1'
#
loop_
_entity.id
_entity.type
_entity.pdbx_description
1 polymer ?
#
loop_
_entity_poly.entity_id
_entity_poly.type
_entity_poly.pdbx_seq_one_letter_code
_entity_poly.pdbx_strand_id
1 'polypeptide(L)'
;MFDSMRSELTKQLQEIRDAGLWKPERVIGSAQGANVAVLERDALNLCANNYLGLADDPRVVAAAHEALDRWGYGLASVRFICGTQEIHKELESGLSEFLGTEDTILYSSCFDANGG
;
A
#
# COMPACT_ATOMS: atom_id res chain seq x y z
N MET A 1 -26.06 -25.08 0.74
CA MET A 1 -24.80 -24.66 1.39
C MET A 1 -24.41 -23.23 1.01
N PHE A 2 -24.34 -22.89 -0.28
CA PHE A 2 -24.09 -21.50 -0.70
C PHE A 2 -25.23 -20.55 -0.35
N ASP A 3 -26.50 -20.99 -0.43
CA ASP A 3 -27.65 -20.14 -0.11
C ASP A 3 -27.76 -19.81 1.38
N SER A 4 -27.46 -20.78 2.25
CA SER A 4 -27.44 -20.57 3.70
C SER A 4 -26.33 -19.61 4.11
N MET A 5 -25.14 -19.74 3.53
CA MET A 5 -24.03 -18.81 3.77
C MET A 5 -24.36 -17.41 3.25
N ARG A 6 -24.93 -17.28 2.05
CA ARG A 6 -25.38 -15.99 1.50
C ARG A 6 -26.39 -15.32 2.41
N SER A 7 -27.40 -16.05 2.89
CA SER A 7 -28.42 -15.53 3.80
C SER A 7 -27.80 -15.00 5.08
N GLU A 8 -26.88 -15.75 5.68
CA GLU A 8 -26.19 -15.36 6.90
C GLU A 8 -25.33 -14.10 6.68
N LEU A 9 -24.54 -14.05 5.61
CA LEU A 9 -23.74 -12.87 5.28
C LEU A 9 -24.62 -11.64 5.02
N THR A 10 -25.77 -11.82 4.37
CA THR A 10 -26.71 -10.72 4.09
C THR A 10 -27.30 -10.16 5.38
N LYS A 11 -27.66 -11.05 6.31
CA LYS A 11 -28.15 -10.67 7.63
C LYS A 11 -27.08 -9.92 8.42
N GLN A 12 -25.85 -10.42 8.49
CA GLN A 12 -24.74 -9.74 9.18
C GLN A 12 -24.42 -8.37 8.57
N LEU A 13 -24.46 -8.26 7.23
CA LEU A 13 -24.28 -6.97 6.56
C LEU A 13 -25.38 -5.98 6.92
N GLN A 14 -26.62 -6.44 7.08
CA GLN A 14 -27.73 -5.59 7.54
C GLN A 14 -27.53 -5.16 9.00
N GLU A 15 -27.11 -6.07 9.89
CA GLU A 15 -26.80 -5.76 11.29
C GLU A 15 -25.69 -4.70 11.40
N ILE A 16 -24.63 -4.81 10.58
CA ILE A 16 -23.55 -3.81 10.51
C ILE A 16 -24.08 -2.44 10.06
N ARG A 17 -25.01 -2.42 9.09
CA ARG A 17 -25.64 -1.18 8.59
C ARG A 17 -26.53 -0.54 9.67
N ASP A 18 -27.38 -1.34 10.30
CA ASP A 18 -28.31 -0.88 11.33
C ASP A 18 -27.56 -0.38 12.58
N ALA A 19 -26.40 -0.96 12.87
CA ALA A 19 -25.50 -0.52 13.94
C ALA A 19 -24.67 0.73 13.59
N GLY A 20 -24.75 1.26 12.36
CA GLY A 20 -23.93 2.39 11.91
C GLY A 20 -22.44 2.05 11.77
N LEU A 21 -22.08 0.77 11.74
CA LEU A 21 -20.71 0.28 11.60
C LEU A 21 -20.30 0.07 10.14
N TRP A 22 -21.22 0.30 9.20
CA TRP A 22 -20.94 0.27 7.77
C TRP A 22 -19.92 1.35 7.39
N LYS A 23 -18.83 0.96 6.74
CA LYS A 23 -17.75 1.85 6.31
C LYS A 23 -17.78 1.97 4.78
N PRO A 24 -18.51 2.93 4.21
CA PRO A 24 -18.43 3.18 2.78
C PRO A 24 -17.08 3.80 2.43
N GLU A 25 -16.55 3.43 1.27
CA GLU A 25 -15.35 4.06 0.72
C GLU A 25 -15.70 5.41 0.09
N ARG A 26 -14.83 6.40 0.30
CA ARG A 26 -14.90 7.70 -0.38
C ARG A 26 -13.80 7.73 -1.42
N VAL A 27 -14.18 7.83 -2.69
CA VAL A 27 -13.23 7.79 -3.80
C VAL A 27 -12.47 9.11 -3.89
N ILE A 28 -11.15 9.02 -3.87
CA ILE A 28 -10.23 10.14 -4.11
C ILE A 28 -9.93 10.19 -5.62
N GLY A 29 -10.12 11.36 -6.23
CA GLY A 29 -9.95 11.60 -7.67
C GLY A 29 -8.64 12.30 -8.08
N SER A 30 -7.75 12.56 -7.12
CA SER A 30 -6.45 13.22 -7.34
C SER A 30 -5.30 12.36 -6.82
N ALA A 31 -4.05 12.78 -7.11
CA ALA A 31 -2.89 12.28 -6.37
C ALA A 31 -3.00 12.59 -4.86
N GLN A 32 -2.25 11.86 -4.05
CA GLN A 32 -2.28 12.01 -2.60
C GLN A 32 -1.50 13.25 -2.14
N GLY A 33 -2.10 14.06 -1.26
CA GLY A 33 -1.48 15.28 -0.78
C GLY A 33 -2.27 15.93 0.36
N ALA A 34 -1.84 17.14 0.75
CA ALA A 34 -2.58 17.93 1.73
C ALA A 34 -3.98 18.27 1.22
N ASN A 35 -4.11 18.65 -0.05
CA ASN A 35 -5.41 18.83 -0.70
C ASN A 35 -5.67 17.65 -1.63
N VAL A 36 -6.87 17.08 -1.57
CA VAL A 36 -7.31 15.99 -2.42
C VAL A 36 -8.71 16.26 -2.97
N ALA A 37 -8.97 15.79 -4.18
CA ALA A 37 -10.31 15.76 -4.74
C ALA A 37 -11.05 14.54 -4.18
N VAL A 38 -12.15 14.74 -3.45
CA VAL A 38 -13.02 13.67 -2.96
C VAL A 38 -14.43 13.97 -3.40
N LEU A 39 -15.04 13.05 -4.14
CA LEU A 39 -16.29 13.32 -4.88
C LEU A 39 -16.08 14.52 -5.84
N GLU A 40 -17.02 15.45 -5.91
CA GLU A 40 -16.97 16.66 -6.74
C GLU A 40 -16.41 17.89 -5.99
N ARG A 41 -15.56 17.68 -4.96
CA ARG A 41 -15.05 18.75 -4.11
C ARG A 41 -13.60 18.55 -3.72
N ASP A 42 -12.89 19.66 -3.54
CA ASP A 42 -11.56 19.66 -2.92
C ASP A 42 -11.69 19.69 -1.40
N ALA A 43 -10.83 18.93 -0.73
CA ALA A 43 -10.78 18.85 0.72
C ALA A 43 -9.34 18.77 1.25
N LEU A 44 -9.11 19.35 2.43
CA LEU A 44 -7.88 19.15 3.20
C LEU A 44 -7.89 17.74 3.81
N ASN A 45 -6.91 16.92 3.46
CA ASN A 45 -6.76 15.56 3.97
C ASN A 45 -6.02 15.55 5.31
N LEU A 46 -6.76 15.32 6.39
CA LEU A 46 -6.22 15.25 7.76
C LEU A 46 -6.22 13.82 8.32
N CYS A 47 -6.38 12.80 7.47
CA CYS A 47 -6.44 11.40 7.89
C CYS A 47 -5.60 10.47 6.99
N ALA A 48 -4.51 11.00 6.42
CA ALA A 48 -3.54 10.22 5.66
C ALA A 48 -2.31 9.85 6.49
N ASN A 49 -1.64 8.78 6.10
CA ASN A 49 -0.33 8.38 6.62
C ASN A 49 0.83 9.06 5.86
N ASN A 50 0.57 10.14 5.13
CA ASN A 50 1.55 10.85 4.29
C ASN A 50 2.30 11.93 5.08
N TYR A 51 2.95 11.54 6.19
CA TYR A 51 3.52 12.47 7.17
C TYR A 51 4.54 13.45 6.60
N LEU A 52 5.38 12.97 5.69
CA LEU A 52 6.46 13.77 5.07
C LEU A 52 6.05 14.37 3.72
N GLY A 53 4.83 14.13 3.24
CA GLY A 53 4.37 14.62 1.95
C GLY A 53 4.98 13.89 0.73
N LEU A 54 5.58 12.71 0.92
CA LEU A 54 6.33 12.02 -0.13
C LEU A 54 5.49 11.17 -1.09
N ALA A 55 4.20 10.98 -0.82
CA ALA A 55 3.33 10.11 -1.64
C ALA A 55 3.18 10.54 -3.11
N ASP A 56 3.37 11.83 -3.42
CA ASP A 56 3.37 12.40 -4.79
C ASP A 56 4.58 13.34 -4.98
N ASP A 57 5.68 13.09 -4.26
CA ASP A 57 6.89 13.91 -4.42
C ASP A 57 7.51 13.65 -5.81
N PRO A 58 7.81 14.69 -6.60
CA PRO A 58 8.28 14.54 -7.97
C PRO A 58 9.59 13.77 -8.09
N ARG A 59 10.43 13.77 -7.04
CA ARG A 59 11.68 12.98 -7.02
C ARG A 59 11.39 11.48 -6.87
N VAL A 60 10.39 11.13 -6.07
CA VAL A 60 9.97 9.73 -5.87
C VAL A 60 9.29 9.20 -7.13
N VAL A 61 8.43 10.02 -7.76
CA VAL A 61 7.78 9.68 -9.04
C VAL A 61 8.82 9.48 -10.14
N ALA A 62 9.80 10.36 -10.26
CA ALA A 62 10.89 10.23 -11.25
C ALA A 62 11.70 8.94 -11.02
N ALA A 63 12.10 8.64 -9.78
CA ALA A 63 12.83 7.42 -9.46
C ALA A 63 12.01 6.15 -9.78
N ALA A 64 10.69 6.18 -9.60
CA ALA A 64 9.81 5.07 -9.98
C ALA A 64 9.79 4.83 -11.49
N HIS A 65 9.72 5.89 -12.30
CA HIS A 65 9.81 5.78 -13.76
C HIS A 65 11.15 5.20 -14.21
N GLU A 66 12.27 5.71 -13.68
CA GLU A 66 13.60 5.20 -13.99
C GLU A 66 13.76 3.72 -13.59
N ALA A 67 13.20 3.33 -12.45
CA ALA A 67 13.22 1.94 -12.00
C ALA A 67 12.42 1.03 -12.93
N LEU A 68 11.24 1.47 -13.40
CA LEU A 68 10.43 0.71 -14.35
C LEU A 68 11.17 0.49 -15.68
N ASP A 69 11.82 1.52 -16.20
CA ASP A 69 12.60 1.44 -17.45
C ASP A 69 13.82 0.53 -17.30
N ARG A 70 14.50 0.57 -16.14
CA ARG A 70 15.71 -0.24 -15.89
C ARG A 70 15.41 -1.70 -15.54
N TRP A 71 14.42 -1.94 -14.69
CA TRP A 71 14.20 -3.24 -14.04
C TRP A 71 12.98 -4.00 -14.55
N GLY A 72 12.09 -3.34 -15.29
CA GLY A 72 10.80 -3.87 -15.72
C GLY A 72 9.72 -3.74 -14.65
N TYR A 73 8.49 -4.14 -15.00
CA TYR A 73 7.31 -3.94 -14.16
C TYR A 73 7.20 -4.90 -12.96
N GLY A 74 7.59 -6.15 -13.13
CA GLY A 74 7.45 -7.16 -12.07
C GLY A 74 8.30 -8.40 -12.32
N LEU A 75 8.58 -9.14 -11.27
CA LEU A 75 9.52 -10.28 -11.31
C LEU A 75 8.87 -11.64 -11.56
N ALA A 76 7.55 -11.74 -11.36
CA ALA A 76 6.79 -12.98 -11.51
C ALA A 76 7.40 -14.20 -10.76
N SER A 77 8.13 -13.97 -9.67
CA SER A 77 8.86 -14.99 -8.92
C SER A 77 9.18 -14.55 -7.50
N VAL A 78 9.46 -15.51 -6.63
CA VAL A 78 9.93 -15.30 -5.26
C VAL A 78 11.43 -15.05 -5.19
N ARG A 79 11.90 -14.44 -4.10
CA ARG A 79 13.29 -14.00 -3.91
C ARG A 79 14.34 -15.07 -4.25
N PHE A 80 14.18 -16.29 -3.74
CA PHE A 80 15.22 -17.32 -3.86
C PHE A 80 15.30 -18.01 -5.23
N ILE A 81 14.28 -17.88 -6.09
CA ILE A 81 14.25 -18.53 -7.41
C ILE A 81 14.83 -17.58 -8.46
N CYS A 82 14.07 -16.55 -8.80
CA CYS A 82 14.51 -15.52 -9.75
C CYS A 82 13.86 -14.15 -9.47
N GLY A 83 13.43 -13.94 -8.22
CA GLY A 83 12.79 -12.70 -7.77
C GLY A 83 13.73 -11.74 -7.04
N THR A 84 15.05 -11.89 -7.12
CA THR A 84 16.00 -10.95 -6.50
C THR A 84 16.80 -10.23 -7.58
N GLN A 85 16.58 -8.92 -7.71
CA GLN A 85 17.43 -8.00 -8.50
C GLN A 85 18.37 -7.22 -7.58
N GLU A 86 19.41 -6.61 -8.15
CA GLU A 86 20.40 -5.77 -7.43
C GLU A 86 19.74 -4.72 -6.53
N ILE A 87 18.73 -4.00 -7.05
CA ILE A 87 18.00 -2.96 -6.30
C ILE A 87 17.35 -3.46 -4.99
N HIS A 88 17.04 -4.76 -4.89
CA HIS A 88 16.51 -5.33 -3.64
C HIS A 88 17.61 -5.37 -2.56
N LYS A 89 18.82 -5.79 -2.94
CA LYS A 89 19.97 -5.84 -2.01
C LYS A 89 20.47 -4.44 -1.68
N GLU A 90 20.44 -3.51 -2.63
CA GLU A 90 20.75 -2.10 -2.38
C GLU A 90 19.78 -1.49 -1.36
N LEU A 91 18.47 -1.74 -1.50
CA LEU A 91 17.46 -1.26 -0.56
C LEU A 91 17.65 -1.88 0.84
N GLU A 92 17.91 -3.19 0.94
CA GLU A 92 18.19 -3.86 2.22
C GLU A 92 19.43 -3.27 2.92
N SER A 93 20.49 -3.01 2.16
CA SER A 93 21.70 -2.36 2.70
C SER A 93 21.42 -0.93 3.17
N GLY A 94 20.72 -0.13 2.36
CA GLY A 94 20.38 1.25 2.72
C GLY A 94 19.47 1.36 3.93
N LEU A 95 18.51 0.43 4.09
CA LEU A 95 17.67 0.34 5.28
C LEU A 95 18.47 -0.03 6.53
N SER A 96 19.40 -0.98 6.40
CA SER A 96 20.26 -1.40 7.52
C SER A 96 21.15 -0.26 8.00
N GLU A 97 21.71 0.52 7.06
CA GLU A 97 22.47 1.74 7.39
C GLU A 97 21.58 2.80 8.07
N PHE A 98 20.38 3.05 7.53
CA PHE A 98 19.45 4.04 8.06
C PHE A 98 18.99 3.71 9.49
N LEU A 99 18.72 2.44 9.77
CA LEU A 99 18.20 1.97 11.06
C LEU A 99 19.32 1.60 12.06
N GLY A 100 20.56 1.46 11.61
CA GLY A 100 21.67 1.00 12.45
C GLY A 100 21.57 -0.49 12.82
N THR A 101 21.05 -1.33 11.91
CA THR A 101 20.92 -2.78 12.10
C THR A 101 21.99 -3.54 11.31
N GLU A 102 22.18 -4.83 11.63
CA GLU A 102 23.18 -5.67 10.95
C GLU A 102 22.78 -6.04 9.51
N ASP A 103 21.50 -6.35 9.27
CA ASP A 103 20.95 -6.68 7.96
C ASP A 103 19.43 -6.38 7.92
N THR A 104 18.83 -6.44 6.73
CA THR A 104 17.40 -6.23 6.48
C THR A 104 16.86 -7.25 5.49
N ILE A 105 15.62 -7.69 5.71
CA ILE A 105 14.85 -8.52 4.77
C ILE A 105 13.60 -7.78 4.30
N LEU A 106 13.34 -7.80 2.99
CA LEU A 106 12.13 -7.20 2.41
C LEU A 106 10.94 -8.16 2.41
N TYR A 107 9.78 -7.60 2.76
CA TYR A 107 8.45 -8.19 2.61
C TYR A 107 7.55 -7.24 1.79
N SER A 108 6.46 -7.76 1.20
CA SER A 108 5.50 -6.95 0.44
C SER A 108 4.73 -5.94 1.29
N SER A 109 4.55 -6.24 2.58
CA SER A 109 3.91 -5.35 3.54
C SER A 109 4.42 -5.62 4.96
N CYS A 110 4.25 -4.66 5.86
CA CYS A 110 4.59 -4.83 7.28
C CYS A 110 3.65 -5.84 7.97
N PHE A 111 2.45 -6.09 7.42
CA PHE A 111 1.56 -7.14 7.93
C PHE A 111 2.19 -8.53 7.71
N ASP A 112 2.75 -8.79 6.52
CA ASP A 112 3.44 -10.05 6.21
C ASP A 112 4.72 -10.20 7.04
N ALA A 113 5.49 -9.12 7.21
CA ALA A 113 6.70 -9.14 8.03
C ALA A 113 6.42 -9.54 9.50
N ASN A 114 5.30 -9.09 10.06
CA ASN A 114 4.87 -9.49 11.41
C ASN A 114 4.35 -10.93 11.47
N GLY A 115 3.74 -11.41 10.38
CA GLY A 115 3.21 -12.77 10.28
C GLY A 115 4.32 -13.83 10.27
N GLY A 116 5.47 -13.49 9.67
CA GLY A 116 6.59 -14.42 9.44
C GLY A 116 6.52 -15.08 8.07
#